data_AF-A0A5J4R9X9-F1
#
_entry.id   AF-A0A5J4R9X9-F1
#
_cell.length_a   1.000
_cell.length_b   1.000
_cell.length_c   1.000
_cell.angle_alpha   90.00
_cell.angle_beta   90.00
_cell.angle_gamma   90.00
#
_symmetry.space_group_name_H-M   'P 1'
#
loop_
_entity.id
_entity.type
_entity.pdbx_description
1 polymer ?
#
loop_
_entity_poly.entity_id
_entity_poly.type
_entity_poly.pdbx_seq_one_letter_code
_entity_poly.pdbx_strand_id
1 'polypeptide(L)' 'MDVLQVANEIYSETGMLPDKIITDKKEEVRFEKKDYHLLRKGKINEETYIDNNLIM' A
#
# COMPACT_ATOMS: atom_id res chain seq x y z
N MET A 1 8.90 9.01 -2.64
CA MET A 1 9.14 7.81 -1.81
C MET A 1 8.12 6.76 -2.21
N ASP A 2 8.52 5.50 -2.39
CA ASP A 2 7.59 4.46 -2.85
C ASP A 2 6.67 4.04 -1.70
N VAL A 3 5.36 4.27 -1.88
CA VAL A 3 4.32 4.06 -0.86
C VAL A 3 4.29 2.59 -0.41
N LEU A 4 4.59 1.66 -1.31
CA LEU A 4 4.66 0.23 -0.99
C LEU A 4 5.92 -0.15 -0.24
N GLN A 5 7.05 0.49 -0.54
CA GLN A 5 8.28 0.27 0.23
C GLN A 5 8.07 0.62 1.70
N VAL A 6 7.44 1.77 1.98
CA VAL A 6 7.14 2.21 3.35
C VAL A 6 6.20 1.23 4.06
N ALA A 7 5.16 0.77 3.38
CA ALA A 7 4.25 -0.21 3.97
C ALA A 7 4.91 -1.56 4.24
N ASN A 8 5.83 -2.00 3.38
CA ASN A 8 6.60 -3.23 3.59
C ASN A 8 7.57 -3.10 4.77
N GLU A 9 8.22 -1.94 4.93
CA GLU A 9 9.08 -1.65 6.09
C GLU A 9 8.29 -1.70 7.40
N ILE A 10 7.15 -0.98 7.46
CA ILE A 10 6.25 -1.01 8.63
C ILE A 10 5.77 -2.45 8.92
N TYR A 11 5.36 -3.20 7.89
CA TYR A 11 4.92 -4.58 8.06
C TYR A 11 6.04 -5.50 8.56
N SER A 12 7.27 -5.32 8.07
CA SER A 12 8.43 -6.11 8.50
C SER A 12 8.80 -5.83 9.96
N GLU A 13 8.64 -4.60 10.44
CA GLU A 13 8.97 -4.21 11.80
C GLU A 13 7.86 -4.53 12.82
N THR A 14 6.60 -4.37 12.41
CA THR A 14 5.45 -4.43 13.33
C THR A 14 4.59 -5.68 13.15
N GLY A 15 4.73 -6.39 12.03
CA GLY A 15 3.82 -7.46 11.61
C GLY A 15 2.43 -6.96 11.19
N MET A 16 2.22 -5.65 11.10
CA MET A 16 0.95 -5.01 10.78
C MET A 16 1.09 -4.12 9.56
N LEU A 17 0.09 -4.15 8.68
CA LEU A 17 0.00 -3.18 7.59
C LEU A 17 -0.45 -1.85 8.19
N PRO A 18 0.11 -0.71 7.74
CA PRO A 18 -0.45 0.59 8.09
C PRO A 18 -1.90 0.68 7.61
N ASP A 19 -2.73 1.55 8.18
CA ASP A 19 -4.10 1.75 7.68
C ASP A 19 -4.09 2.61 6.41
N LYS A 20 -3.23 3.64 6.38
CA LYS A 20 -3.02 4.53 5.24
C LYS A 20 -1.63 5.17 5.26
N ILE A 21 -1.16 5.58 4.08
CA ILE A 21 0.02 6.43 3.91
C ILE A 21 -0.40 7.67 3.12
N ILE A 22 0.12 8.83 3.54
CA ILE A 22 -0.06 10.10 2.83
C ILE A 22 1.19 10.33 1.98
N THR A 23 1.01 10.49 0.67
CA THR A 23 2.12 10.73 -0.26
C THR A 23 2.57 12.19 -0.21
N ASP A 24 3.74 12.48 -0.78
CA ASP A 24 4.25 13.87 -0.91
C ASP A 24 3.29 14.79 -1.68
N LYS A 25 2.42 14.21 -2.52
CA LYS A 25 1.39 14.92 -3.28
C LYS A 25 0.09 15.15 -2.49
N LYS A 26 0.07 14.79 -1.20
CA LYS A 26 -1.11 14.77 -0.32
C LYS A 26 -2.20 13.80 -0.74
N GLU A 27 -1.84 12.78 -1.51
CA GLU A 27 -2.77 11.68 -1.84
C GLU A 27 -2.80 10.71 -0.66
N GLU A 28 -3.98 10.21 -0.30
CA GLU A 28 -4.09 9.16 0.71
C GLU A 28 -4.20 7.80 0.03
N VAL A 29 -3.32 6.87 0.37
CA VAL A 29 -3.39 5.47 -0.08
C VAL A 29 -3.76 4.61 1.11
N ARG A 30 -4.92 3.95 1.06
CA ARG A 30 -5.30 2.95 2.07
C ARG A 30 -4.61 1.63 1.82
N PHE A 31 -4.41 0.87 2.89
CA PHE A 31 -3.78 -0.44 2.79
C PHE A 31 -4.74 -1.53 3.23
N GLU A 32 -5.48 -2.08 2.26
CA GLU A 32 -6.35 -3.21 2.52
C GLU A 32 -5.61 -4.54 2.38
N LYS A 33 -5.81 -5.45 3.35
CA LYS A 33 -5.24 -6.80 3.34
C LYS A 33 -5.57 -7.58 2.06
N LYS A 34 -6.76 -7.37 1.50
CA LYS A 34 -7.23 -8.08 0.30
C LYS A 34 -6.33 -7.77 -0.89
N ASP A 35 -6.15 -6.49 -1.19
CA ASP A 35 -5.37 -6.05 -2.34
C ASP A 35 -3.87 -6.25 -2.12
N TYR A 36 -3.40 -6.11 -0.87
CA TYR A 36 -2.01 -6.37 -0.54
C TYR A 36 -1.65 -7.85 -0.75
N HIS A 37 -2.59 -8.76 -0.47
CA HIS A 37 -2.41 -10.19 -0.76
C HIS A 37 -2.40 -10.49 -2.27
N LEU A 38 -3.22 -9.78 -3.05
CA LEU A 38 -3.20 -9.88 -4.51
C LEU A 38 -1.86 -9.37 -5.08
N LEU A 39 -1.36 -8.27 -4.54
CA LEU A 39 -0.05 -7.71 -4.88
C LEU A 39 1.07 -8.69 -4.56
N ARG A 40 1.15 -9.24 -3.34
CA ARG A 40 2.16 -10.25 -2.97
C ARG A 40 2.11 -11.51 -3.82
N LYS A 41 0.93 -11.88 -4.34
CA LYS A 41 0.75 -13.02 -5.24
C LYS A 41 1.06 -12.69 -6.70
N GLY A 42 1.44 -11.45 -7.02
CA GLY A 42 1.67 -10.98 -8.39
C GLY A 42 0.40 -10.97 -9.25
N LYS A 43 -0.78 -10.91 -8.63
CA LYS A 43 -2.08 -10.86 -9.34
C LYS A 43 -2.43 -9.45 -9.80
N ILE A 44 -1.94 -8.44 -9.09
CA ILE A 44 -1.96 -7.03 -9.47
C ILE A 44 -0.54 -6.48 -9.34
N ASN A 45 -0.23 -5.42 -10.07
CA ASN A 45 1.02 -4.69 -9.91
C ASN A 45 0.84 -3.51 -8.94
N GLU A 46 1.94 -2.83 -8.65
CA GLU A 46 2.01 -1.71 -7.71
C GLU A 46 1.12 -0.53 -8.13
N GLU A 47 1.14 -0.20 -9.42
CA GLU A 47 0.28 0.85 -10.00
C GLU A 47 -1.20 0.55 -9.78
N THR A 48 -1.64 -0.68 -10.09
CA THR A 48 -3.03 -1.13 -9.87
C THR A 48 -3.40 -1.13 -8.38
N TYR A 49 -2.46 -1.48 -7.51
CA TYR A 49 -2.70 -1.44 -6.06
C TYR A 49 -2.95 -0.02 -5.57
N ILE A 50 -2.10 0.92 -5.95
CA ILE A 50 -2.22 2.32 -5.59
C ILE A 50 -3.53 2.88 -6.13
N ASP A 51 -3.84 2.66 -7.41
CA ASP A 51 -5.08 3.15 -8.04
C ASP A 51 -6.34 2.61 -7.35
N ASN A 52 -6.37 1.33 -6.99
CA ASN A 52 -7.53 0.73 -6.30
C ASN A 52 -7.74 1.29 -4.87
N ASN A 53 -6.68 1.79 -4.24
CA ASN A 53 -6.68 2.19 -2.84
C ASN A 53 -6.43 3.69 -2.62
N LEU A 54 -6.35 4.46 -3.71
CA LEU A 54 -6.24 5.92 -3.68
C LEU A 54 -7.56 6.52 -3.21
N ILE A 55 -7.49 7.44 -2.26
CA ILE A 55 -8.63 8.23 -1.81
C ILE A 55 -8.43 9.66 -2.29
N MET A 56 -9.37 10.12 -3.12
CA MET A 56 -9.49 11.52 -3.55
C MET A 56 -10.03 12.42 -2.44
#